data_AF-A0A0C2YXM2-F1
#
_entry.id   AF-A0A0C2YXM2-F1
#
_cell.length_a   1.000
_cell.length_b   1.000
_cell.length_c   1.000
_cell.angle_alpha   90.00
_cell.angle_beta   90.00
_cell.angle_gamma   90.00
#
_symmetry.space_group_name_H-M   'P 1'
#
loop_
_entity.id
_entity.type
_entity.pdbx_description
1 polymer ?
#
loop_
_entity_poly.entity_id
_entity_poly.type
_entity_poly.pdbx_seq_one_letter_code
_entity_poly.pdbx_strand_id
1 'polypeptide(L)'
;MRRVLASLMVAVLMGCVTPPPPPPEMSAEEREEFRQDMLSDVEKVETFLQKTRRGINLTEITLGWFVMILLNELSGHDAGLYAHIHNDDANAEQYLRTNFQTDPAAEIAALTEMAREGEFEIRMAAREALICLTTIPNPKGTAAEQSDARGELTIALLKLKRHLNQIAAAHLPARAELPGTGTSN
;
A
#
# COMPACT_ATOMS: atom_id res chain seq x y z
N MET A 1 -66.68 -32.92 -4.40
CA MET A 1 -65.96 -32.37 -3.23
C MET A 1 -64.71 -33.20 -2.97
N ARG A 2 -63.51 -32.62 -3.11
CA ARG A 2 -62.29 -32.88 -2.33
C ARG A 2 -61.14 -32.08 -2.95
N ARG A 3 -60.75 -31.00 -2.28
CA ARG A 3 -59.51 -30.26 -2.53
C ARG A 3 -58.38 -31.09 -1.92
N VAL A 4 -57.35 -31.42 -2.69
CA VAL A 4 -56.10 -31.99 -2.15
C VAL A 4 -55.03 -30.93 -2.33
N LEU A 5 -54.73 -30.24 -1.23
CA LEU A 5 -53.52 -29.45 -1.05
C LEU A 5 -52.36 -30.44 -0.86
N ALA A 6 -51.40 -30.45 -1.76
CA ALA A 6 -50.13 -31.12 -1.56
C ALA A 6 -49.02 -30.07 -1.54
N SER A 7 -48.63 -29.79 -0.30
CA SER A 7 -47.54 -28.99 0.21
C SER A 7 -46.22 -29.07 -0.57
N LEU A 8 -45.73 -27.88 -0.85
CA LEU A 8 -44.36 -27.49 -1.13
C LEU A 8 -43.38 -28.12 -0.11
N MET A 9 -42.40 -28.91 -0.56
CA MET A 9 -41.18 -29.18 0.20
C MET A 9 -40.00 -28.61 -0.58
N VAL A 10 -39.67 -27.35 -0.29
CA VAL A 10 -38.37 -26.77 -0.65
C VAL A 10 -37.42 -27.16 0.48
N ALA A 11 -36.62 -28.19 0.24
CA ALA A 11 -35.48 -28.51 1.10
C ALA A 11 -34.41 -27.43 0.88
N VAL A 12 -34.38 -26.44 1.76
CA VAL A 12 -33.27 -25.48 1.85
C VAL A 12 -32.08 -26.24 2.42
N LEU A 13 -31.15 -26.63 1.54
CA LEU A 13 -29.81 -27.07 1.93
C LEU A 13 -29.07 -25.85 2.51
N MET A 14 -29.20 -25.64 3.82
CA MET A 14 -28.24 -24.84 4.58
C MET A 14 -26.93 -25.63 4.66
N GLY A 15 -26.12 -25.56 3.60
CA GLY A 15 -24.71 -25.88 3.70
C GLY A 15 -24.09 -24.82 4.60
N CYS A 16 -23.70 -25.19 5.81
CA CYS A 16 -22.81 -24.40 6.63
C CYS A 16 -21.49 -24.24 5.87
N VAL A 17 -21.36 -23.20 5.07
CA VAL A 17 -20.07 -22.72 4.60
C VAL A 17 -19.36 -22.28 5.86
N THR A 18 -18.46 -23.11 6.39
CA THR A 18 -17.51 -22.68 7.40
C THR A 18 -16.86 -21.41 6.87
N PRO A 19 -16.96 -20.28 7.59
CA PRO A 19 -16.30 -19.06 7.15
C PRO A 19 -14.82 -19.39 6.93
N PRO A 20 -14.19 -18.83 5.88
CA PRO A 20 -12.77 -19.05 5.65
C PRO A 20 -12.03 -18.76 6.96
N PRO A 21 -11.04 -19.61 7.33
CA PRO A 21 -10.25 -19.35 8.52
C PRO A 21 -9.72 -17.92 8.44
N PRO A 22 -9.70 -17.18 9.56
CA PRO A 22 -9.14 -15.83 9.57
C PRO A 22 -7.74 -15.89 8.96
N PRO A 23 -7.34 -14.87 8.17
CA PRO A 23 -5.97 -14.79 7.67
C PRO A 23 -5.01 -15.02 8.83
N PRO A 24 -3.91 -15.77 8.64
CA PRO A 24 -2.93 -15.94 9.70
C PRO A 24 -2.53 -14.56 10.21
N GLU A 25 -2.79 -14.31 11.50
CA GLU A 25 -2.40 -13.05 12.12
C GLU A 25 -0.88 -12.94 12.04
N MET A 26 -0.36 -11.83 11.51
CA MET A 26 1.08 -11.57 11.49
C MET A 26 1.66 -11.73 12.89
N SER A 27 2.77 -12.46 12.97
CA SER A 27 3.53 -12.61 14.21
C SER A 27 4.02 -11.24 14.71
N ALA A 28 4.38 -11.16 16.00
CA ALA A 28 4.90 -9.92 16.57
C ALA A 28 6.23 -9.52 15.92
N GLU A 29 7.02 -10.51 15.53
CA GLU A 29 8.29 -10.35 14.83
C GLU A 29 8.09 -9.79 13.42
N GLU A 30 7.22 -10.41 12.61
CA GLU A 30 6.90 -9.92 11.25
C GLU A 30 6.29 -8.51 11.28
N ARG A 31 5.48 -8.21 12.31
CA ARG A 31 4.90 -6.88 12.52
C ARG A 31 5.96 -5.82 12.81
N GLU A 32 6.94 -6.15 13.66
CA GLU A 32 8.03 -5.24 13.98
C GLU A 32 8.98 -5.06 12.79
N GLU A 33 9.28 -6.12 12.04
CA GLU A 33 10.06 -6.05 10.79
C GLU A 33 9.40 -5.09 9.79
N PHE A 34 8.12 -5.33 9.46
CA PHE A 34 7.38 -4.47 8.56
C PHE A 34 7.33 -3.01 9.02
N ARG A 35 7.18 -2.79 10.33
CA ARG A 35 7.21 -1.44 10.91
C ARG A 35 8.55 -0.75 10.69
N GLN A 36 9.67 -1.47 10.86
CA GLN A 36 11.01 -0.93 10.65
C GLN A 36 11.27 -0.61 9.18
N ASP A 37 10.79 -1.44 8.27
CA ASP A 37 10.87 -1.19 6.82
C ASP A 37 10.15 0.11 6.45
N MET A 38 8.91 0.30 6.94
CA MET A 38 8.17 1.55 6.73
C MET A 38 8.88 2.78 7.28
N LEU A 39 9.56 2.67 8.44
CA LEU A 39 10.35 3.76 8.99
C LEU A 39 11.62 4.04 8.17
N SER A 40 12.30 3.00 7.69
CA SER A 40 13.44 3.16 6.78
C SER A 40 13.03 3.86 5.50
N ASP A 41 11.88 3.52 4.95
CA ASP A 41 11.33 4.15 3.76
C ASP A 41 10.89 5.59 4.00
N VAL A 42 10.40 5.93 5.20
CA VAL A 42 10.19 7.33 5.61
C VAL A 42 11.50 8.12 5.54
N GLU A 43 12.62 7.58 6.02
CA GLU A 43 13.92 8.24 5.94
C GLU A 43 14.40 8.44 4.49
N LYS A 44 14.17 7.45 3.62
CA LYS A 44 14.45 7.58 2.18
C LYS A 44 13.60 8.69 1.55
N VAL A 45 12.31 8.74 1.85
CA VAL A 45 11.40 9.79 1.38
C VAL A 45 11.82 11.16 1.91
N GLU A 46 12.29 11.28 3.15
CA GLU A 46 12.85 12.54 3.66
C GLU A 46 14.08 12.98 2.87
N THR A 47 14.96 12.05 2.52
CA THR A 47 16.13 12.34 1.68
C THR A 47 15.71 12.86 0.30
N PHE A 48 14.67 12.27 -0.30
CA PHE A 48 14.10 12.72 -1.57
C PHE A 48 13.46 14.10 -1.47
N LEU A 49 12.72 14.39 -0.40
CA LEU A 49 12.17 15.71 -0.12
C LEU A 49 13.27 16.77 0.02
N GLN A 50 14.34 16.46 0.76
CA GLN A 50 15.48 17.37 0.92
C GLN A 50 16.16 17.67 -0.42
N LYS A 51 16.40 16.66 -1.25
CA LYS A 51 16.98 16.83 -2.59
C LYS A 51 16.09 17.69 -3.49
N THR A 52 14.80 17.37 -3.55
CA THR A 52 13.81 18.09 -4.39
C THR A 52 13.71 19.57 -3.99
N ARG A 53 13.66 19.86 -2.67
CA ARG A 53 13.64 21.24 -2.15
C ARG A 53 14.91 22.04 -2.42
N ARG A 54 16.05 21.37 -2.58
CA ARG A 54 17.32 21.98 -3.00
C ARG A 54 17.40 22.19 -4.52
N GLY A 55 16.34 21.87 -5.27
CA GLY A 55 16.32 21.96 -6.72
C GLY A 55 17.03 20.82 -7.44
N ILE A 56 17.39 19.75 -6.72
CA ILE A 56 17.99 18.55 -7.31
C ILE A 56 16.87 17.67 -7.85
N ASN A 57 16.87 17.43 -9.16
CA ASN A 57 15.91 16.51 -9.78
C ASN A 57 16.28 15.07 -9.41
N LEU A 58 15.30 14.31 -8.92
CA LEU A 58 15.43 12.85 -8.76
C LEU A 58 15.38 12.18 -10.13
N THR A 59 16.10 11.07 -10.28
CA THR A 59 16.10 10.32 -11.54
C THR A 59 15.04 9.23 -11.53
N GLU A 60 14.57 8.84 -12.71
CA GLU A 60 13.70 7.67 -12.90
C GLU A 60 14.29 6.40 -12.29
N ILE A 61 15.61 6.21 -12.40
CA ILE A 61 16.29 5.04 -11.82
C ILE A 61 16.19 5.06 -10.29
N THR A 62 16.53 6.18 -9.65
CA THR A 62 16.52 6.27 -8.18
C THR A 62 15.10 6.12 -7.62
N LEU A 63 14.13 6.81 -8.21
CA LEU A 63 12.76 6.77 -7.72
C LEU A 63 12.06 5.46 -8.10
N GLY A 64 12.30 4.96 -9.32
CA GLY A 64 11.76 3.69 -9.80
C GLY A 64 12.22 2.50 -8.96
N TRP A 65 13.51 2.43 -8.61
CA TRP A 65 14.03 1.38 -7.72
C TRP A 65 13.38 1.44 -6.33
N PHE A 66 13.28 2.64 -5.75
CA PHE A 66 12.63 2.83 -4.46
C PHE A 66 11.17 2.38 -4.49
N VAL A 67 10.41 2.82 -5.50
CA VAL A 67 9.00 2.46 -5.64
C VAL A 67 8.83 0.95 -5.85
N MET A 68 9.69 0.31 -6.65
CA MET A 68 9.65 -1.14 -6.82
C MET A 68 9.83 -1.91 -5.50
N ILE A 69 10.81 -1.52 -4.68
CA ILE A 69 11.02 -2.12 -3.35
C ILE A 69 9.79 -1.90 -2.47
N LEU A 70 9.35 -0.65 -2.35
CA LEU A 70 8.22 -0.29 -1.51
C LEU A 70 6.95 -1.05 -1.93
N LEU A 71 6.70 -1.20 -3.22
CA LEU A 71 5.55 -1.96 -3.72
C LEU A 71 5.62 -3.44 -3.31
N ASN A 72 6.81 -4.06 -3.37
CA ASN A 72 6.99 -5.43 -2.90
C ASN A 72 6.71 -5.54 -1.40
N GLU A 73 7.31 -4.67 -0.59
CA GLU A 73 7.11 -4.62 0.86
C GLU A 73 5.62 -4.46 1.21
N LEU A 74 4.96 -3.43 0.66
CA LEU A 74 3.53 -3.19 0.88
C LEU A 74 2.65 -4.37 0.42
N SER A 75 2.94 -4.95 -0.74
CA SER A 75 2.18 -6.08 -1.28
C SER A 75 2.35 -7.36 -0.45
N GLY A 76 3.49 -7.53 0.23
CA GLY A 76 3.70 -8.65 1.16
C GLY A 76 2.70 -8.68 2.32
N HIS A 77 2.09 -7.53 2.63
CA HIS A 77 1.18 -7.34 3.76
C HIS A 77 -0.27 -6.98 3.38
N ASP A 78 -0.59 -6.85 2.08
CA ASP A 78 -1.98 -6.70 1.60
C ASP A 78 -2.24 -7.61 0.40
N ALA A 79 -3.04 -8.66 0.61
CA ALA A 79 -3.36 -9.65 -0.42
C ALA A 79 -4.07 -9.04 -1.65
N GLY A 80 -4.85 -7.98 -1.46
CA GLY A 80 -5.51 -7.27 -2.57
C GLY A 80 -4.50 -6.54 -3.45
N LEU A 81 -3.60 -5.78 -2.84
CA LEU A 81 -2.48 -5.13 -3.53
C LEU A 81 -1.54 -6.16 -4.17
N TYR A 82 -1.26 -7.27 -3.48
CA TYR A 82 -0.48 -8.38 -4.04
C TYR A 82 -1.09 -8.90 -5.33
N ALA A 83 -2.38 -9.26 -5.30
CA ALA A 83 -3.08 -9.79 -6.48
C ALA A 83 -3.13 -8.78 -7.63
N HIS A 84 -3.23 -7.48 -7.33
CA HIS A 84 -3.23 -6.43 -8.34
C HIS A 84 -1.85 -6.25 -9.00
N ILE A 85 -0.77 -6.20 -8.22
CA ILE A 85 0.59 -5.98 -8.72
C ILE A 85 1.17 -7.25 -9.36
N HIS A 86 0.91 -8.42 -8.78
CA HIS A 86 1.44 -9.71 -9.20
C HIS A 86 0.47 -10.50 -10.08
N ASN A 87 -0.50 -9.81 -10.69
CA ASN A 87 -1.37 -10.43 -11.67
C ASN A 87 -0.56 -11.02 -12.83
N ASP A 88 -1.02 -12.14 -13.39
CA ASP A 88 -0.36 -12.86 -14.48
C ASP A 88 1.10 -13.27 -14.16
N ASP A 89 1.38 -13.62 -12.90
CA ASP A 89 2.71 -13.99 -12.37
C ASP A 89 3.78 -12.88 -12.53
N ALA A 90 3.36 -11.64 -12.75
CA ALA A 90 4.26 -10.49 -12.78
C ALA A 90 4.88 -10.24 -11.40
N ASN A 91 6.07 -9.65 -11.38
CA ASN A 91 6.62 -9.02 -10.17
C ASN A 91 6.45 -7.49 -10.26
N ALA A 92 6.75 -6.77 -9.18
CA ALA A 92 6.63 -5.30 -9.16
C ALA A 92 7.45 -4.61 -10.27
N GLU A 93 8.62 -5.14 -10.65
CA GLU A 93 9.41 -4.59 -11.77
C GLU A 93 8.65 -4.71 -13.10
N GLN A 94 8.11 -5.91 -13.36
CA GLN A 94 7.34 -6.18 -14.56
C GLN A 94 6.06 -5.36 -14.61
N TYR A 95 5.31 -5.27 -13.49
CA TYR A 95 4.15 -4.41 -13.35
C TYR A 95 4.47 -2.94 -13.71
N LEU A 96 5.57 -2.40 -13.16
CA LEU A 96 5.99 -1.01 -13.44
C LEU A 96 6.35 -0.79 -14.92
N ARG A 97 6.90 -1.81 -15.59
CA ARG A 97 7.31 -1.75 -17.01
C ARG A 97 6.20 -2.10 -18.00
N THR A 98 5.06 -2.59 -17.53
CA THR A 98 3.97 -3.06 -18.40
C THR A 98 2.69 -2.29 -18.09
N ASN A 99 1.88 -2.77 -17.14
CA ASN A 99 0.61 -2.18 -16.75
C ASN A 99 0.75 -0.68 -16.45
N PHE A 100 1.61 -0.34 -15.49
CA PHE A 100 1.80 1.05 -15.08
C PHE A 100 2.37 1.92 -16.19
N GLN A 101 3.36 1.44 -16.94
CA GLN A 101 3.93 2.21 -18.06
C GLN A 101 2.90 2.44 -19.19
N THR A 102 1.95 1.51 -19.37
CA THR A 102 0.93 1.59 -20.42
C THR A 102 -0.15 2.61 -20.08
N ASP A 103 -0.67 2.57 -18.85
CA ASP A 103 -1.69 3.52 -18.39
C ASP A 103 -1.51 3.91 -16.90
N PRO A 104 -0.60 4.84 -16.60
CA PRO A 104 -0.33 5.26 -15.22
C PRO A 104 -1.57 5.79 -14.49
N ALA A 105 -2.46 6.47 -15.22
CA ALA A 105 -3.63 7.10 -14.65
C ALA A 105 -4.67 6.06 -14.22
N ALA A 106 -4.89 5.02 -15.03
CA ALA A 106 -5.76 3.91 -14.68
C ALA A 106 -5.27 3.16 -13.43
N GLU A 107 -3.97 2.84 -13.36
CA GLU A 107 -3.41 2.14 -12.21
C GLU A 107 -3.49 2.97 -10.90
N ILE A 108 -3.21 4.28 -10.97
CA ILE A 108 -3.37 5.19 -9.82
C ILE A 108 -4.85 5.28 -9.38
N ALA A 109 -5.78 5.28 -10.33
CA ALA A 109 -7.21 5.27 -10.03
C ALA A 109 -7.64 3.94 -9.41
N ALA A 110 -7.17 2.81 -9.93
CA ALA A 110 -7.45 1.48 -9.41
C ALA A 110 -7.06 1.37 -7.92
N LEU A 111 -5.86 1.81 -7.55
CA LEU A 111 -5.42 1.83 -6.15
C LEU A 111 -6.29 2.75 -5.27
N THR A 112 -6.85 3.82 -5.83
CA THR A 112 -7.80 4.69 -5.12
C THR A 112 -9.10 3.96 -4.78
N GLU A 113 -9.62 3.20 -5.74
CA GLU A 113 -10.84 2.41 -5.55
C GLU A 113 -10.59 1.26 -4.58
N MET A 114 -9.48 0.52 -4.75
CA MET A 114 -9.09 -0.55 -3.83
C MET A 114 -8.93 -0.03 -2.40
N ALA A 115 -8.38 1.17 -2.18
CA ALA A 115 -8.24 1.74 -0.83
C ALA A 115 -9.58 1.91 -0.10
N ARG A 116 -10.72 2.00 -0.82
CA ARG A 116 -12.07 2.08 -0.22
C ARG A 116 -12.56 0.74 0.31
N GLU A 117 -11.96 -0.36 -0.11
CA GLU A 117 -12.39 -1.72 0.22
C GLU A 117 -11.67 -2.30 1.46
N GLY A 118 -10.56 -1.69 1.89
CA GLY A 118 -9.75 -2.16 3.02
C GLY A 118 -8.29 -1.71 2.88
N GLU A 119 -7.49 -1.93 3.92
CA GLU A 119 -6.05 -1.63 3.94
C GLU A 119 -5.68 -0.23 3.40
N PHE A 120 -6.50 0.76 3.78
CA PHE A 120 -6.48 2.11 3.20
C PHE A 120 -5.08 2.73 3.17
N GLU A 121 -4.34 2.66 4.28
CA GLU A 121 -3.02 3.31 4.38
C GLU A 121 -1.97 2.64 3.48
N ILE A 122 -1.97 1.30 3.39
CA ILE A 122 -1.08 0.53 2.50
C ILE A 122 -1.37 0.87 1.03
N ARG A 123 -2.64 0.82 0.63
CA ARG A 123 -3.05 1.06 -0.76
C ARG A 123 -2.86 2.52 -1.17
N MET A 124 -3.08 3.46 -0.25
CA MET A 124 -2.77 4.87 -0.49
C MET A 124 -1.26 5.15 -0.54
N ALA A 125 -0.44 4.46 0.25
CA ALA A 125 1.01 4.54 0.13
C ALA A 125 1.48 4.07 -1.26
N ALA A 126 1.01 2.90 -1.72
CA ALA A 126 1.30 2.40 -3.07
C ALA A 126 0.87 3.38 -4.16
N ARG A 127 -0.33 3.97 -4.03
CA ARG A 127 -0.85 4.99 -4.94
C ARG A 127 0.04 6.22 -5.02
N GLU A 128 0.43 6.80 -3.88
CA GLU A 128 1.28 7.98 -3.85
C GLU A 128 2.70 7.67 -4.36
N ALA A 129 3.19 6.44 -4.16
CA ALA A 129 4.45 5.97 -4.75
C ALA A 129 4.39 5.96 -6.29
N LEU A 130 3.29 5.50 -6.89
CA LEU A 130 3.09 5.58 -8.35
C LEU A 130 2.98 7.03 -8.85
N ILE A 131 2.27 7.90 -8.13
CA ILE A 131 2.20 9.33 -8.48
C ILE A 131 3.60 9.95 -8.48
N CYS A 132 4.46 9.62 -7.53
CA CYS A 132 5.85 10.10 -7.51
C CYS A 132 6.56 9.83 -8.84
N LEU A 133 6.36 8.65 -9.46
CA LEU A 133 6.94 8.32 -10.78
C LEU A 133 6.38 9.17 -11.92
N THR A 134 5.12 9.60 -11.85
CA THR A 134 4.51 10.47 -12.88
C THR A 134 4.92 11.94 -12.78
N THR A 135 5.53 12.35 -11.66
CA THR A 135 5.89 13.74 -11.35
C THR A 135 7.39 14.03 -11.42
N ILE A 136 8.18 13.09 -11.96
CA ILE A 136 9.62 13.25 -12.09
C ILE A 136 9.91 14.39 -13.09
N PRO A 137 10.67 15.44 -12.70
CA PRO A 137 10.98 16.54 -13.59
C PRO A 137 11.73 16.08 -14.84
N ASN A 138 11.19 16.39 -16.03
CA ASN A 138 11.87 16.12 -17.29
C ASN A 138 13.13 17.02 -17.40
N PRO A 139 14.36 16.45 -17.48
CA PRO A 139 15.58 17.25 -17.53
C PRO A 139 15.71 18.10 -18.80
N LYS A 140 14.94 17.78 -19.85
CA LYS A 140 14.89 18.54 -21.10
C LYS A 140 13.80 19.63 -21.09
N GLY A 141 12.95 19.66 -20.06
CA GLY A 141 11.94 20.69 -19.88
C GLY A 141 12.54 22.05 -19.49
N THR A 142 11.75 23.09 -19.62
CA THR A 142 12.09 24.45 -19.19
C THR A 142 12.27 24.52 -17.66
N ALA A 143 12.94 25.57 -17.18
CA ALA A 143 13.12 25.77 -15.73
C ALA A 143 11.79 25.88 -14.98
N ALA A 144 10.76 26.47 -15.61
CA ALA A 144 9.42 26.58 -15.05
C ALA A 144 8.75 25.20 -14.94
N GLU A 145 8.73 24.42 -16.03
CA GLU A 145 8.16 23.06 -16.03
C GLU A 145 8.85 22.15 -15.01
N GLN A 146 10.18 22.23 -14.90
CA GLN A 146 10.91 21.46 -13.88
C GLN A 146 10.59 21.93 -12.46
N SER A 147 10.34 23.23 -12.26
CA SER A 147 9.92 23.77 -10.96
C SER A 147 8.54 23.29 -10.56
N ASP A 148 7.60 23.29 -11.50
CA ASP A 148 6.23 22.83 -11.27
C ASP A 148 6.21 21.34 -10.98
N ALA A 149 6.92 20.53 -11.77
CA ALA A 149 7.07 19.09 -11.52
C ALA A 149 7.71 18.79 -10.15
N ARG A 150 8.72 19.54 -9.72
CA ARG A 150 9.29 19.41 -8.36
C ARG A 150 8.26 19.75 -7.28
N GLY A 151 7.38 20.72 -7.53
CA GLY A 151 6.27 21.06 -6.64
C GLY A 151 5.31 19.89 -6.47
N GLU A 152 4.87 19.30 -7.58
CA GLU A 152 3.98 18.13 -7.59
C GLU A 152 4.63 16.90 -6.93
N LEU A 153 5.89 16.62 -7.27
CA LEU A 153 6.66 15.55 -6.65
C LEU A 153 6.82 15.75 -5.13
N THR A 154 7.04 17.00 -4.69
CA THR A 154 7.10 17.32 -3.25
C THR A 154 5.78 17.00 -2.56
N ILE A 155 4.65 17.31 -3.18
CA ILE A 155 3.32 17.01 -2.64
C ILE A 155 3.11 15.49 -2.54
N ALA A 156 3.43 14.76 -3.60
CA ALA A 156 3.30 13.29 -3.63
C ALA A 156 4.18 12.63 -2.55
N LEU A 157 5.46 13.04 -2.44
CA LEU A 157 6.38 12.54 -1.42
C LEU A 157 5.89 12.84 0.02
N LEU A 158 5.29 14.01 0.25
CA LEU A 158 4.72 14.34 1.57
C LEU A 158 3.51 13.46 1.92
N LYS A 159 2.65 13.18 0.95
CA LYS A 159 1.51 12.26 1.15
C LYS A 159 1.98 10.84 1.37
N LEU A 160 2.94 10.36 0.56
CA LEU A 160 3.56 9.06 0.74
C LEU A 160 4.15 8.93 2.15
N LYS A 161 4.98 9.88 2.57
CA LYS A 161 5.54 9.92 3.93
C LYS A 161 4.46 9.81 5.00
N ARG A 162 3.35 10.54 4.84
CA ARG A 162 2.24 10.51 5.80
C ARG A 162 1.67 9.09 5.93
N HIS A 163 1.35 8.44 4.81
CA HIS A 163 0.80 7.08 4.80
C HIS A 163 1.78 6.07 5.41
N LEU A 164 3.07 6.12 5.06
CA LEU A 164 4.08 5.24 5.65
C LEU A 164 4.18 5.40 7.18
N ASN A 165 4.11 6.63 7.70
CA ASN A 165 4.08 6.86 9.14
C ASN A 165 2.80 6.32 9.80
N GLN A 166 1.66 6.39 9.12
CA GLN A 166 0.40 5.84 9.61
C GLN A 166 0.46 4.30 9.67
N ILE A 167 1.03 3.66 8.64
CA ILE A 167 1.29 2.21 8.64
C ILE A 167 2.20 1.84 9.81
N ALA A 168 3.35 2.51 9.95
CA ALA A 168 4.29 2.24 11.03
C ALA A 168 3.66 2.41 12.43
N ALA A 169 2.82 3.44 12.61
CA ALA A 169 2.12 3.67 13.87
C ALA A 169 1.08 2.59 14.19
N ALA A 170 0.38 2.07 13.17
CA ALA A 170 -0.61 1.01 13.32
C ALA A 170 0.02 -0.33 13.73
N HIS A 171 1.30 -0.53 13.43
CA HIS A 171 2.03 -1.78 13.69
C HIS A 171 2.93 -1.70 14.94
N LEU A 172 2.71 -0.75 15.84
CA LEU A 172 3.43 -0.71 17.12
C LEU A 172 3.24 -2.03 17.90
N PRO A 173 4.30 -2.57 18.51
CA PRO A 173 4.17 -3.74 19.36
C PRO A 173 3.25 -3.41 20.54
N ALA A 174 2.45 -4.40 20.96
CA ALA A 174 1.64 -4.27 22.17
C ALA A 174 2.59 -3.90 23.32
N ARG A 175 2.24 -2.87 24.10
CA ARG A 175 3.00 -2.51 25.30
C ARG A 175 3.10 -3.75 26.16
N ALA A 176 4.32 -4.29 26.32
CA ALA A 176 4.57 -5.34 27.28
C ALA A 176 4.07 -4.82 28.65
N GLU A 177 3.06 -5.49 29.21
CA GLU A 177 2.70 -5.26 30.61
C GLU A 177 3.97 -5.50 31.43
N LEU A 178 4.46 -4.44 32.08
CA LEU A 178 5.62 -4.53 32.97
C LEU A 178 5.29 -5.57 34.05
N PRO A 179 6.06 -6.66 34.19
CA PRO A 179 5.86 -7.59 35.28
C PRO A 179 6.28 -6.91 36.58
N GLY A 180 5.30 -6.61 37.44
CA GLY A 180 5.54 -6.35 38.86
C GLY A 180 5.23 -4.95 39.38
N THR A 181 3.95 -4.64 39.54
CA THR A 181 3.49 -3.93 40.75
C THR A 181 2.68 -4.87 41.62
N GLY A 182 3.31 -5.97 42.04
CA GLY A 182 2.84 -6.74 43.18
C GLY A 182 3.09 -5.93 44.44
N THR A 183 2.09 -5.17 44.88
CA THR A 183 2.06 -4.60 46.23
C THR A 183 1.87 -5.76 47.21
N SER A 184 2.94 -6.14 47.91
CA SER A 184 2.81 -6.96 49.12
C SER A 184 2.24 -6.10 50.24
N ASN A 185 1.13 -6.56 50.82
CA ASN A 185 0.63 -6.15 52.13
C ASN A 185 1.54 -6.69 53.26
#